data_AF-A0A542S1U1-F1
#
_entry.id   AF-A0A542S1U1-F1
#
_cell.length_a   1.000
_cell.length_b   1.000
_cell.length_c   1.000
_cell.angle_alpha   90.00
_cell.angle_beta   90.00
_cell.angle_gamma   90.00
#
_symmetry.space_group_name_H-M   'P 1'
#
loop_
_entity.id
_entity.type
_entity.pdbx_description
1 polymer ?
#
loop_
_entity_poly.entity_id
_entity_poly.type
_entity_poly.pdbx_seq_one_letter_code
_entity_poly.pdbx_strand_id
1 'polypeptide(L)'
;MTTSTPALRILAAVAAGAVLVGRPRGVVHVHAGALTRSGRAVPAAVRPYCGVRTRRLRVLATTTGDVTTAIAGHRFCRTCVTLLPARLGGGSGVLVTRDDWAEAYGDLTVADLHLAASWARTVDETYQVMTVLRQHGPKPIRPTTDDGRALAAAYDAVIARRRKLTSAAMTDDERAAVREAREVELFNRQHAEKQRRKNVAIEKAQQRALSGGYVTPGDRELLNSA
;
A
#
# COMPACT_ATOMS: atom_id res chain seq x y z
N MET A 1 31.36 5.57 -7.40
CA MET A 1 31.26 5.33 -5.93
C MET A 1 29.80 5.12 -5.64
N THR A 2 29.42 3.93 -5.18
CA THR A 2 28.03 3.55 -4.89
C THR A 2 27.60 4.24 -3.60
N THR A 3 26.82 5.30 -3.74
CA THR A 3 26.13 5.92 -2.61
C THR A 3 25.16 4.89 -2.04
N SER A 4 25.36 4.46 -0.80
CA SER A 4 24.55 3.38 -0.25
C SER A 4 23.06 3.78 -0.21
N THR A 5 22.20 2.92 -0.75
CA THR A 5 20.72 2.90 -0.72
C THR A 5 20.02 3.63 0.44
N PRO A 6 20.45 3.50 1.73
CA PRO A 6 19.88 4.30 2.82
C PRO A 6 19.96 5.82 2.58
N ALA A 7 21.00 6.32 1.93
CA ALA A 7 21.26 7.75 1.75
C ALA A 7 20.22 8.47 0.90
N LEU A 8 19.69 7.84 -0.16
CA LEU A 8 18.68 8.46 -1.05
C LEU A 8 17.32 8.60 -0.37
N ARG A 9 16.89 7.60 0.41
CA ARG A 9 15.60 7.64 1.14
C ARG A 9 15.58 8.72 2.23
N ILE A 10 16.75 8.94 2.82
CA ILE A 10 17.00 9.96 3.81
C ILE A 10 17.04 11.35 3.18
N LEU A 11 17.72 11.50 2.04
CA LEU A 11 17.78 12.74 1.28
C LEU A 11 16.37 13.23 0.91
N ALA A 12 15.45 12.32 0.57
CA ALA A 12 14.05 12.66 0.32
C ALA A 12 13.28 13.10 1.59
N ALA A 13 13.47 12.42 2.73
CA ALA A 13 12.86 12.82 4.01
C ALA A 13 13.40 14.18 4.50
N VAL A 14 14.71 14.39 4.32
CA VAL A 14 15.39 15.65 4.59
C VAL A 14 14.87 16.76 3.68
N ALA A 15 14.69 16.50 2.38
CA ALA A 15 14.08 17.45 1.44
C ALA A 15 12.63 17.83 1.79
N ALA A 16 11.89 16.95 2.47
CA ALA A 16 10.54 17.22 2.99
C ALA A 16 10.54 17.94 4.37
N GLY A 17 11.70 18.39 4.86
CA GLY A 17 11.85 19.14 6.11
C GLY A 17 12.08 18.28 7.35
N ALA A 18 12.26 16.96 7.22
CA ALA A 18 12.66 16.12 8.34
C ALA A 18 14.17 16.25 8.63
N VAL A 19 14.55 15.92 9.85
CA VAL A 19 15.95 16.01 10.30
C VAL A 19 16.40 14.64 10.77
N LEU A 20 17.61 14.26 10.37
CA LEU A 20 18.23 13.04 10.85
C LEU A 20 18.86 13.27 12.19
N VAL A 21 18.46 12.43 13.13
CA VAL A 21 18.85 12.59 14.52
C VAL A 21 19.32 11.27 15.08
N GLY A 22 20.40 11.31 15.84
CA GLY A 22 21.00 10.11 16.38
C GLY A 22 21.95 10.42 17.52
N ARG A 23 22.51 9.37 18.11
CA ARG A 23 23.69 9.50 18.96
C ARG A 23 24.94 9.44 18.08
N PRO A 24 26.09 10.00 18.52
CA PRO A 24 27.34 9.99 17.76
C PRO A 24 27.82 8.60 17.30
N ARG A 25 27.36 7.51 17.92
CA ARG A 25 27.63 6.12 17.51
C ARG A 25 26.36 5.25 17.56
N GLY A 26 25.20 5.89 17.44
CA GLY A 26 23.92 5.24 17.63
C GLY A 26 23.17 4.98 16.33
N VAL A 27 21.97 4.45 16.51
CA VAL A 27 20.98 4.29 15.45
C VAL A 27 20.49 5.67 15.01
N VAL A 28 20.35 5.87 13.69
CA VAL A 28 19.77 7.08 13.10
C VAL A 28 18.26 6.96 13.12
N HIS A 29 17.63 8.03 13.57
CA HIS A 29 16.20 8.21 13.64
C HIS A 29 15.78 9.42 12.80
N VAL A 30 14.51 9.44 12.41
CA VAL A 30 13.90 10.57 11.71
C VAL A 30 13.09 11.37 12.72
N HIS A 31 13.28 12.69 12.71
CA HIS A 31 12.50 13.62 13.50
C HIS A 31 11.88 14.68 12.59
N ALA A 32 10.58 14.90 12.73
CA ALA A 32 9.85 15.98 12.10
C ALA A 32 9.30 16.86 13.23
N GLY A 33 9.85 18.07 13.39
CA GLY A 33 9.49 18.96 14.48
C GLY A 33 10.55 20.03 14.76
N ALA A 34 10.22 20.92 15.70
CA ALA A 34 11.11 21.99 16.10
C ALA A 34 12.36 21.44 16.81
N LEU A 35 13.52 21.89 16.35
CA LEU A 35 14.80 21.62 17.00
C LEU A 35 14.99 22.55 18.21
N THR A 36 15.99 22.25 19.03
CA THR A 36 16.46 23.22 20.05
C THR A 36 16.85 24.54 19.39
N ARG A 37 16.86 25.65 20.14
CA ARG A 37 17.26 26.99 19.63
C ARG A 37 18.58 27.02 18.85
N SER A 38 19.52 26.13 19.18
CA SER A 38 20.80 25.99 18.48
C SER A 38 20.74 25.23 17.14
N GLY A 39 19.60 24.61 16.80
CA GLY A 39 19.44 23.73 15.63
C GLY A 39 20.24 22.41 15.68
N ARG A 40 20.96 22.11 16.77
CA ARG A 40 21.90 20.97 16.84
C ARG A 40 21.32 19.71 17.48
N ALA A 41 20.14 19.79 18.08
CA ALA A 41 19.54 18.67 18.82
C ALA A 41 18.02 18.72 18.80
N VAL A 42 17.41 17.57 19.10
CA VAL A 42 15.97 17.46 19.39
C VAL A 42 15.74 17.80 20.87
N PRO A 43 14.69 18.59 21.21
CA PRO A 43 14.33 18.83 22.60
C PRO A 43 14.08 17.52 23.36
N ALA A 44 14.54 17.43 24.61
CA ALA A 44 14.48 16.18 25.39
C ALA A 44 13.05 15.68 25.68
N ALA A 45 12.07 16.58 25.67
CA ALA A 45 10.65 16.25 25.82
C ALA A 45 10.04 15.64 24.55
N VAL A 46 10.64 15.90 23.39
CA VAL A 46 10.13 15.50 22.09
C VAL A 46 10.72 14.14 21.72
N ARG A 47 10.05 13.42 20.81
CA ARG A 47 10.45 12.09 20.38
C ARG A 47 10.75 12.08 18.87
N PRO A 48 11.69 11.23 18.42
CA PRO A 48 11.74 10.86 17.02
C PRO A 48 10.48 10.06 16.69
N TYR A 49 10.19 9.87 15.41
CA TYR A 49 8.94 9.27 15.01
C TYR A 49 8.71 7.87 15.60
N CYS A 50 9.75 7.04 15.67
CA CYS A 50 9.65 5.71 16.27
C CYS A 50 9.33 5.71 17.78
N GLY A 51 9.18 6.88 18.42
CA GLY A 51 8.81 7.00 19.83
C GLY A 51 9.92 6.63 20.82
N VAL A 52 11.12 6.28 20.34
CA VAL A 52 12.19 5.79 21.22
C VAL A 52 12.57 6.82 22.27
N ARG A 53 12.60 6.39 23.54
CA ARG A 53 13.02 7.22 24.67
C ARG A 53 14.54 7.29 24.71
N THR A 54 15.10 8.29 24.04
CA THR A 54 16.53 8.58 24.09
C THR A 54 16.76 9.95 24.70
N ARG A 55 17.67 10.05 25.69
CA ARG A 55 17.86 11.27 26.50
C ARG A 55 18.27 12.51 25.67
N ARG A 56 19.13 12.34 24.65
CA ARG A 56 19.53 13.41 23.71
C ARG A 56 19.83 12.82 22.33
N LEU A 57 19.13 13.32 21.32
CA LEU A 57 19.42 13.05 19.91
C LEU A 57 20.01 14.32 19.29
N ARG A 58 21.16 14.17 18.64
CA ARG A 58 21.83 15.24 17.91
C ARG A 58 21.46 15.17 16.44
N VAL A 59 21.35 16.32 15.82
CA VAL A 59 21.22 16.41 14.37
C VAL A 59 22.52 15.92 13.73
N LEU A 60 22.40 14.91 12.86
CA LEU A 60 23.53 14.31 12.15
C LEU A 60 23.75 14.99 10.80
N ALA A 61 22.67 15.37 10.12
CA ALA A 61 22.69 16.13 8.88
C ALA A 61 21.54 17.15 8.87
N THR A 62 21.83 18.35 8.38
CA THR A 62 20.83 19.37 8.00
C THR A 62 20.62 19.32 6.49
N THR A 63 19.52 19.90 5.99
CA THR A 63 19.16 19.97 4.56
C THR A 63 20.25 20.54 3.64
N THR A 64 21.28 21.18 4.18
CA THR A 64 22.34 21.87 3.46
C THR A 64 23.67 21.12 3.38
N GLY A 65 23.81 19.95 4.02
CA GLY A 65 25.07 19.18 4.06
C GLY A 65 25.02 17.90 3.22
N ASP A 66 26.19 17.36 2.87
CA ASP A 66 26.30 16.04 2.26
C ASP A 66 25.86 14.96 3.26
N VAL A 67 24.60 14.58 3.14
CA VAL A 67 23.91 13.59 3.96
C VAL A 67 24.64 12.24 3.93
N THR A 68 25.31 11.92 2.82
CA THR A 68 25.93 10.61 2.61
C THR A 68 27.15 10.41 3.52
N THR A 69 27.97 11.45 3.69
CA THR A 69 29.11 11.45 4.62
C THR A 69 28.63 11.49 6.07
N ALA A 70 27.57 12.26 6.36
CA ALA A 70 27.04 12.45 7.71
C ALA A 70 26.43 11.18 8.34
N ILE A 71 25.99 10.23 7.52
CA ILE A 71 25.39 8.97 7.97
C ILE A 71 26.29 7.74 7.77
N ALA A 72 27.46 7.91 7.16
CA ALA A 72 28.39 6.82 6.92
C ALA A 72 28.76 6.12 8.26
N GLY A 73 28.60 4.80 8.31
CA GLY A 73 28.90 4.00 9.50
C GLY A 73 27.78 3.94 10.56
N HIS A 74 26.62 4.56 10.32
CA HIS A 74 25.47 4.47 11.22
C HIS A 74 24.44 3.42 10.77
N ARG A 75 23.77 2.79 11.75
CA ARG A 75 22.61 1.91 11.49
C ARG A 75 21.31 2.71 11.51
N PHE A 76 20.33 2.37 10.68
CA PHE A 76 19.03 3.05 10.66
C PHE A 76 17.99 2.36 11.53
N CYS A 77 17.14 3.16 12.19
CA CYS A 77 16.00 2.63 12.91
C CYS A 77 14.96 2.15 11.91
N ARG A 78 14.66 0.85 11.90
CA ARG A 78 13.67 0.23 10.99
C ARG A 78 12.34 0.98 11.00
N THR A 79 11.80 1.28 12.17
CA THR A 79 10.55 2.05 12.32
C THR A 79 10.63 3.49 11.83
N CYS A 80 11.81 4.12 11.86
CA CYS A 80 11.96 5.46 11.27
C CYS A 80 12.09 5.40 9.74
N VAL A 81 12.63 4.31 9.21
CA VAL A 81 12.81 4.09 7.76
C VAL A 81 11.48 3.80 7.07
N THR A 82 10.51 3.20 7.77
CA THR A 82 9.17 2.91 7.23
C THR A 82 8.30 4.15 6.99
N LEU A 83 8.83 5.34 7.26
CA LEU A 83 8.12 6.63 7.25
C LEU A 83 8.71 7.62 6.26
N LEU A 84 9.75 7.17 5.57
CA LEU A 84 10.42 7.95 4.57
C LEU A 84 9.42 8.24 3.45
N PRO A 85 9.48 9.44 2.87
CA PRO A 85 8.44 9.93 1.99
C PRO A 85 8.24 8.95 0.85
N ALA A 86 6.98 8.77 0.54
CA ALA A 86 6.56 7.80 -0.44
C ALA A 86 6.93 8.25 -1.87
N ARG A 87 7.46 9.46 -2.11
CA ARG A 87 7.91 9.95 -3.43
C ARG A 87 9.42 10.13 -3.48
N LEU A 88 10.05 9.48 -4.46
CA LEU A 88 11.30 9.97 -5.06
C LEU A 88 10.94 11.10 -6.06
N GLY A 89 11.72 12.18 -6.12
CA GLY A 89 11.68 13.17 -7.21
C GLY A 89 10.51 14.18 -7.21
N GLY A 90 9.56 14.10 -6.27
CA GLY A 90 8.32 14.91 -6.28
C GLY A 90 8.48 16.44 -6.13
N GLY A 91 9.70 16.95 -5.99
CA GLY A 91 9.98 18.40 -5.90
C GLY A 91 11.23 18.87 -6.65
N SER A 92 12.00 17.97 -7.27
CA SER A 92 13.27 18.31 -7.93
C SER A 92 13.18 18.37 -9.46
N GLY A 93 12.04 18.01 -10.06
CA GLY A 93 11.88 17.90 -11.51
C GLY A 93 12.68 16.74 -12.14
N VAL A 94 13.35 15.93 -11.32
CA VAL A 94 14.15 14.79 -11.77
C VAL A 94 13.22 13.60 -12.03
N LEU A 95 13.28 13.06 -13.25
CA LEU A 95 12.59 11.83 -13.60
C LEU A 95 13.18 10.67 -12.79
N VAL A 96 12.30 9.88 -12.17
CA VAL A 96 12.70 8.72 -11.38
C VAL A 96 12.34 7.46 -12.17
N THR A 97 13.34 6.64 -12.42
CA THR A 97 13.22 5.37 -13.14
C THR A 97 12.83 4.24 -12.19
N ARG A 98 12.36 3.12 -12.73
CA ARG A 98 12.08 1.90 -11.95
C ARG A 98 13.32 1.41 -11.18
N ASP A 99 14.50 1.57 -11.74
CA ASP A 99 15.74 1.10 -11.14
C ASP A 99 16.14 1.99 -9.95
N ASP A 100 15.86 3.29 -10.01
CA ASP A 100 16.01 4.17 -8.85
C ASP A 100 15.10 3.74 -7.69
N TRP A 101 13.90 3.24 -7.98
CA TRP A 101 13.03 2.65 -6.96
C TRP A 101 13.58 1.33 -6.43
N ALA A 102 14.17 0.49 -7.27
CA ALA A 102 14.71 -0.81 -6.85
C ALA A 102 15.98 -0.63 -6.02
N GLU A 103 16.87 0.25 -6.46
CA GLU A 103 18.05 0.66 -5.72
C GLU A 103 17.65 1.35 -4.42
N ALA A 104 16.69 2.29 -4.48
CA ALA A 104 16.24 2.97 -3.29
C ALA A 104 15.57 2.00 -2.34
N TYR A 105 14.71 1.07 -2.74
CA TYR A 105 13.83 0.30 -1.83
C TYR A 105 14.15 -1.20 -1.68
N GLY A 106 15.17 -1.73 -2.37
CA GLY A 106 15.45 -3.17 -2.46
C GLY A 106 15.68 -3.91 -1.15
N ASP A 107 16.15 -3.23 -0.10
CA ASP A 107 16.36 -3.81 1.23
C ASP A 107 15.08 -3.92 2.08
N LEU A 108 13.94 -3.38 1.63
CA LEU A 108 12.70 -3.50 2.38
C LEU A 108 12.17 -4.92 2.32
N THR A 109 11.73 -5.46 3.45
CA THR A 109 11.05 -6.75 3.46
C THR A 109 9.57 -6.57 3.12
N VAL A 110 8.92 -7.67 2.74
CA VAL A 110 7.45 -7.70 2.57
C VAL A 110 6.72 -7.24 3.85
N ALA A 111 7.26 -7.56 5.03
CA ALA A 111 6.71 -7.10 6.30
C ALA A 111 6.83 -5.58 6.49
N ASP A 112 7.95 -4.98 6.08
CA ASP A 112 8.12 -3.52 6.12
C ASP A 112 7.13 -2.82 5.19
N LEU A 113 6.86 -3.40 4.01
CA LEU A 113 5.90 -2.87 3.04
C LEU A 113 4.45 -3.05 3.49
N HIS A 114 4.14 -4.16 4.16
CA HIS A 114 2.85 -4.36 4.80
C HIS A 114 2.61 -3.29 5.88
N LEU A 115 3.64 -2.98 6.69
CA LEU A 115 3.55 -1.91 7.66
C LEU A 115 3.36 -0.56 6.94
N ALA A 116 4.20 -0.22 5.96
CA ALA A 116 4.11 1.03 5.19
C ALA A 116 2.71 1.26 4.59
N ALA A 117 2.04 0.19 4.11
CA ALA A 117 0.68 0.25 3.60
C ALA A 117 -0.33 0.78 4.64
N SER A 118 -0.19 0.42 5.92
CA SER A 118 -1.12 0.86 6.98
C SER A 118 -0.94 2.33 7.35
N TRP A 119 0.26 2.88 7.13
CA TRP A 119 0.62 4.26 7.45
C TRP A 119 0.36 5.24 6.29
N ALA A 120 0.10 4.74 5.07
CA ALA A 120 -0.20 5.59 3.92
C ALA A 120 -1.43 6.49 4.20
N ARG A 121 -1.29 7.79 3.99
CA ARG A 121 -2.28 8.84 4.23
C ARG A 121 -2.96 9.32 2.95
N THR A 122 -2.35 9.13 1.79
CA THR A 122 -2.92 9.52 0.49
C THR A 122 -3.00 8.34 -0.46
N VAL A 123 -3.87 8.45 -1.48
CA VAL A 123 -3.99 7.43 -2.54
C VAL A 123 -2.65 7.25 -3.26
N ASP A 124 -1.92 8.33 -3.53
CA ASP A 124 -0.62 8.29 -4.18
C ASP A 124 0.44 7.53 -3.36
N GLU A 125 0.45 7.72 -2.05
CA GLU A 125 1.33 6.96 -1.15
C GLU A 125 1.06 5.44 -1.28
N THR A 126 -0.19 5.02 -1.46
CA THR A 126 -0.50 3.60 -1.71
C THR A 126 -0.06 3.10 -3.08
N TYR A 127 0.01 3.95 -4.11
CA TYR A 127 0.56 3.56 -5.41
C TYR A 127 2.07 3.32 -5.33
N GLN A 128 2.77 4.13 -4.53
CA GLN A 128 4.22 4.02 -4.36
C GLN A 128 4.60 2.76 -3.59
N VAL A 129 3.90 2.46 -2.49
CA VAL A 129 4.08 1.18 -1.76
C VAL A 129 3.80 0.00 -2.70
N MET A 130 2.76 0.08 -3.54
CA MET A 130 2.46 -0.96 -4.53
C MET A 130 3.59 -1.12 -5.56
N THR A 131 4.20 -0.03 -6.02
CA THR A 131 5.32 -0.06 -6.97
C THR A 131 6.53 -0.79 -6.38
N VAL A 132 6.88 -0.50 -5.12
CA VAL A 132 7.96 -1.20 -4.42
C VAL A 132 7.60 -2.66 -4.17
N LEU A 133 6.37 -2.95 -3.75
CA LEU A 133 5.92 -4.31 -3.48
C LEU A 133 6.01 -5.23 -4.70
N ARG A 134 5.79 -4.69 -5.91
CA ARG A 134 5.97 -5.43 -7.17
C ARG A 134 7.40 -5.90 -7.42
N GLN A 135 8.40 -5.27 -6.82
CA GLN A 135 9.80 -5.70 -6.93
C GLN A 135 10.05 -7.01 -6.19
N HIS A 136 9.24 -7.32 -5.17
CA HIS A 136 9.26 -8.62 -4.47
C HIS A 136 8.52 -9.73 -5.23
N GLY A 137 7.91 -9.40 -6.37
CA GLY A 137 7.17 -10.33 -7.21
C GLY A 137 5.68 -9.97 -7.34
N PRO A 138 4.98 -10.63 -8.28
CA PRO A 138 3.54 -10.42 -8.47
C PRO A 138 2.75 -10.95 -7.27
N LYS A 139 1.50 -10.47 -7.11
CA LYS A 139 0.58 -11.07 -6.13
C LYS A 139 0.37 -12.54 -6.50
N PRO A 140 0.67 -13.50 -5.60
CA PRO A 140 0.47 -14.90 -5.91
C PRO A 140 -1.03 -15.22 -5.99
N ILE A 141 -1.42 -15.96 -7.03
CA ILE A 141 -2.82 -16.38 -7.25
C ILE A 141 -3.26 -17.39 -6.17
N ARG A 142 -2.34 -18.28 -5.76
CA ARG A 142 -2.52 -19.26 -4.70
C ARG A 142 -1.29 -19.25 -3.78
N PRO A 143 -1.32 -18.53 -2.64
CA PRO A 143 -0.19 -18.45 -1.74
C PRO A 143 -0.02 -19.74 -0.93
N THR A 144 0.81 -20.66 -1.43
CA THR A 144 1.07 -21.96 -0.77
C THR A 144 2.25 -21.91 0.20
N THR A 145 3.22 -21.02 -0.02
CA THR A 145 4.38 -20.79 0.86
C THR A 145 4.11 -19.68 1.88
N ASP A 146 4.86 -19.66 2.98
CA ASP A 146 4.78 -18.58 3.98
C ASP A 146 5.11 -17.21 3.36
N ASP A 147 6.17 -17.15 2.55
CA ASP A 147 6.54 -15.93 1.82
C ASP A 147 5.44 -15.48 0.85
N GLY A 148 4.82 -16.44 0.14
CA GLY A 148 3.70 -16.17 -0.75
C GLY A 148 2.48 -15.63 0.01
N ARG A 149 2.20 -16.15 1.21
CA ARG A 149 1.12 -15.66 2.08
C ARG A 149 1.43 -14.25 2.58
N ALA A 150 2.65 -14.00 3.04
CA ALA A 150 3.08 -12.67 3.49
C ALA A 150 2.96 -11.64 2.35
N LEU A 151 3.39 -12.01 1.14
CA LEU A 151 3.31 -11.16 -0.05
C LEU A 151 1.85 -10.86 -0.42
N ALA A 152 1.00 -11.89 -0.48
CA ALA A 152 -0.44 -11.71 -0.73
C ALA A 152 -1.09 -10.77 0.29
N ALA A 153 -0.78 -10.95 1.58
CA ALA A 153 -1.29 -10.11 2.66
C ALA A 153 -0.83 -8.65 2.53
N ALA A 154 0.43 -8.41 2.14
CA ALA A 154 0.91 -7.06 1.87
C ALA A 154 0.17 -6.40 0.69
N TYR A 155 -0.07 -7.13 -0.40
CA TYR A 155 -0.86 -6.63 -1.54
C TYR A 155 -2.28 -6.25 -1.10
N ASP A 156 -2.91 -7.11 -0.32
CA ASP A 156 -4.28 -6.88 0.17
C ASP A 156 -4.34 -5.70 1.15
N ALA A 157 -3.34 -5.52 2.00
CA ALA A 157 -3.24 -4.36 2.88
C ALA A 157 -3.16 -3.04 2.09
N VAL A 158 -2.36 -2.98 1.02
CA VAL A 158 -2.26 -1.79 0.17
C VAL A 158 -3.59 -1.50 -0.53
N ILE A 159 -4.24 -2.53 -1.09
CA ILE A 159 -5.54 -2.38 -1.77
C ILE A 159 -6.63 -1.93 -0.79
N ALA A 160 -6.68 -2.54 0.40
CA ALA A 160 -7.64 -2.18 1.44
C ALA A 160 -7.45 -0.73 1.90
N ARG A 161 -6.20 -0.31 2.14
CA ARG A 161 -5.91 1.07 2.51
C ARG A 161 -6.29 2.03 1.40
N ARG A 162 -5.94 1.74 0.15
CA ARG A 162 -6.31 2.57 -1.00
C ARG A 162 -7.82 2.77 -1.07
N ARG A 163 -8.59 1.68 -0.98
CA ARG A 163 -10.06 1.75 -0.99
C ARG A 163 -10.58 2.68 0.12
N LYS A 164 -10.04 2.58 1.34
CA LYS A 164 -10.41 3.44 2.46
C LYS A 164 -10.09 4.92 2.19
N LEU A 165 -8.92 5.22 1.63
CA LEU A 165 -8.50 6.59 1.32
C LEU A 165 -9.31 7.17 0.15
N THR A 166 -9.56 6.39 -0.90
CA THR A 166 -10.44 6.78 -2.00
C THR A 166 -11.84 7.09 -1.49
N SER A 167 -12.42 6.23 -0.64
CA SER A 167 -13.74 6.50 -0.07
C SER A 167 -13.77 7.72 0.85
N ALA A 168 -12.67 8.02 1.54
CA ALA A 168 -12.56 9.19 2.40
C ALA A 168 -12.38 10.49 1.60
N ALA A 169 -11.82 10.41 0.39
CA ALA A 169 -11.65 11.55 -0.51
C ALA A 169 -12.90 11.81 -1.37
N MET A 170 -13.87 10.89 -1.42
CA MET A 170 -15.08 11.02 -2.23
C MET A 170 -16.02 12.10 -1.70
N THR A 171 -16.53 12.91 -2.61
CA THR A 171 -17.60 13.88 -2.33
C THR A 171 -18.91 13.17 -1.96
N ASP A 172 -19.87 13.88 -1.38
CA ASP A 172 -21.19 13.32 -1.08
C ASP A 172 -21.92 12.86 -2.34
N ASP A 173 -21.80 13.60 -3.44
CA ASP A 173 -22.39 13.27 -4.74
C ASP A 173 -21.77 12.01 -5.35
N GLU A 174 -20.44 11.88 -5.30
CA GLU A 174 -19.74 10.67 -5.74
C GLU A 174 -20.14 9.45 -4.90
N ARG A 175 -20.31 9.63 -3.58
CA ARG A 175 -20.79 8.57 -2.69
C ARG A 175 -22.22 8.15 -3.03
N ALA A 176 -23.10 9.08 -3.40
CA ALA A 176 -24.45 8.77 -3.86
C ALA A 176 -24.44 7.97 -5.16
N ALA A 177 -23.68 8.41 -6.16
CA ALA A 177 -23.54 7.71 -7.44
C ALA A 177 -22.98 6.28 -7.28
N VAL A 178 -22.01 6.09 -6.38
CA VAL A 178 -21.46 4.74 -6.09
C VAL A 178 -22.49 3.83 -5.42
N ARG A 179 -23.39 4.35 -4.58
CA ARG A 179 -24.47 3.56 -3.98
C ARG A 179 -25.47 3.11 -5.05
N GLU A 180 -25.92 4.03 -5.89
CA GLU A 180 -26.84 3.74 -6.99
C GLU A 180 -26.25 2.69 -7.94
N ALA A 181 -24.99 2.87 -8.36
CA ALA A 181 -24.30 1.90 -9.21
C ALA A 181 -24.23 0.49 -8.58
N ARG A 182 -24.03 0.40 -7.26
CA ARG A 182 -24.03 -0.89 -6.54
C ARG A 182 -25.41 -1.54 -6.50
N GLU A 183 -26.47 -0.76 -6.32
CA GLU A 183 -27.83 -1.27 -6.33
C GLU A 183 -28.18 -1.85 -7.71
N VAL A 184 -27.83 -1.13 -8.78
CA VAL A 184 -27.98 -1.60 -10.17
C VAL A 184 -27.17 -2.87 -10.41
N GLU A 185 -25.90 -2.92 -9.97
CA GLU A 185 -25.07 -4.11 -10.13
C GLU A 185 -25.64 -5.33 -9.38
N LEU A 186 -26.12 -5.13 -8.15
CA LEU A 186 -26.73 -6.18 -7.34
C LEU A 186 -28.01 -6.71 -7.98
N PHE A 187 -28.87 -5.82 -8.47
CA PHE A 187 -30.08 -6.17 -9.20
C PHE A 187 -29.75 -6.99 -10.46
N ASN A 188 -28.79 -6.53 -11.27
CA ASN A 188 -28.34 -7.23 -12.47
C ASN A 188 -27.77 -8.62 -12.16
N ARG A 189 -27.00 -8.74 -11.06
CA ARG A 189 -26.45 -10.02 -10.62
C ARG A 189 -27.54 -11.00 -10.21
N GLN A 190 -28.52 -10.55 -9.43
CA GLN A 190 -29.66 -11.36 -9.02
C GLN A 190 -30.51 -11.79 -10.22
N HIS A 191 -30.74 -10.89 -11.17
CA HIS A 191 -31.45 -11.19 -12.40
C HIS A 191 -30.68 -12.23 -13.24
N ALA A 192 -29.37 -12.06 -13.42
CA ALA A 192 -28.53 -13.00 -14.15
C ALA A 192 -28.46 -14.39 -13.47
N GLU A 193 -28.44 -14.45 -12.14
CA GLU A 193 -28.53 -15.72 -11.41
C GLU A 193 -29.88 -16.40 -11.57
N LYS A 194 -30.99 -15.63 -11.51
CA LYS A 194 -32.34 -16.15 -11.75
C LYS A 194 -32.48 -16.71 -13.16
N GLN A 195 -31.99 -15.99 -14.17
CA GLN A 195 -31.99 -16.46 -15.56
C GLN A 195 -31.13 -17.71 -15.74
N ARG A 196 -29.94 -17.77 -15.13
CA ARG A 196 -29.11 -18.99 -15.15
C ARG A 196 -29.82 -20.19 -14.54
N ARG A 197 -30.50 -20.02 -13.41
CA ARG A 197 -31.29 -21.10 -12.79
C ARG A 197 -32.45 -21.53 -13.67
N LYS A 198 -33.16 -20.58 -14.29
CA LYS A 198 -34.26 -20.87 -15.24
C LYS A 198 -33.73 -21.68 -16.44
N ASN A 199 -32.62 -21.26 -17.04
CA ASN A 199 -32.03 -21.95 -18.19
C ASN A 199 -31.61 -23.38 -17.85
N VAL A 200 -30.94 -23.60 -16.71
CA VAL A 200 -30.58 -24.95 -16.26
C VAL A 200 -31.83 -25.82 -16.01
N ALA A 201 -32.92 -25.24 -15.50
CA ALA A 201 -34.17 -25.96 -15.32
C ALA A 201 -34.82 -26.35 -16.66
N ILE A 202 -34.83 -25.42 -17.63
CA ILE A 202 -35.30 -25.67 -19.00
C ILE A 202 -34.48 -26.78 -19.67
N GLU A 203 -33.14 -26.70 -19.63
CA GLU A 203 -32.26 -27.72 -20.22
C GLU A 203 -32.53 -29.11 -19.62
N LYS A 204 -32.70 -29.21 -18.30
CA LYS A 204 -33.06 -30.47 -17.62
C LYS A 204 -34.44 -30.97 -18.00
N ALA A 205 -35.40 -30.08 -18.23
CA ALA A 205 -36.75 -30.44 -18.69
C ALA A 205 -36.72 -30.94 -20.14
N GLN A 206 -35.97 -30.26 -21.02
CA GLN A 206 -35.75 -30.66 -22.41
C GLN A 206 -35.07 -32.03 -22.49
N GLN A 207 -34.01 -32.26 -21.71
CA GLN A 207 -33.34 -33.56 -21.65
C GLN A 207 -34.28 -34.69 -21.21
N ARG A 208 -35.14 -34.45 -20.20
CA ARG A 208 -36.15 -35.42 -19.76
C ARG A 208 -37.21 -35.70 -20.84
N ALA A 209 -37.63 -34.68 -21.57
CA ALA A 209 -38.58 -34.86 -22.67
C ALA A 209 -37.96 -35.67 -23.82
N LEU A 210 -36.72 -35.38 -24.19
CA LEU A 210 -35.99 -36.09 -25.26
C LEU A 210 -35.69 -37.55 -24.91
N SER A 211 -35.45 -37.87 -23.63
CA SER A 211 -35.25 -39.25 -23.18
C SER A 211 -36.54 -40.05 -23.00
N GLY A 212 -37.70 -39.47 -23.33
CA GLY A 212 -39.02 -40.11 -23.15
C GLY A 212 -39.48 -40.21 -21.69
N GLY A 213 -38.84 -39.50 -20.78
CA GLY A 213 -39.21 -39.46 -19.37
C GLY A 213 -40.48 -38.64 -19.12
N TYR A 214 -41.14 -38.89 -17.99
CA TYR A 214 -42.32 -38.12 -17.58
C TYR A 214 -41.95 -36.65 -17.30
N VAL A 215 -42.57 -35.74 -18.05
CA VAL A 215 -42.42 -34.28 -17.88
C VAL A 215 -43.51 -33.78 -16.93
N THR A 216 -43.10 -33.22 -15.79
CA THR A 216 -44.02 -32.73 -14.76
C THR A 216 -44.80 -31.50 -15.27
N PRO A 217 -45.97 -31.18 -14.69
CA PRO A 217 -46.72 -29.99 -15.07
C PRO A 217 -45.89 -28.69 -15.00
N GLY A 218 -45.06 -28.54 -13.95
CA GLY A 218 -44.16 -27.38 -13.83
C GLY A 218 -43.05 -27.35 -14.89
N ASP A 219 -42.52 -28.49 -15.29
CA ASP A 219 -41.57 -28.57 -16.41
C ASP A 219 -42.24 -28.22 -17.75
N ARG A 220 -43.52 -28.57 -17.95
CA ARG A 220 -44.28 -28.18 -19.16
C ARG A 220 -44.52 -26.68 -19.22
N GLU A 221 -44.90 -26.05 -18.12
CA GLU A 221 -45.04 -24.59 -18.03
C GLU A 221 -43.70 -23.89 -18.29
N LEU A 222 -42.61 -24.42 -17.74
CA LEU A 222 -41.25 -23.91 -17.98
C LEU A 222 -40.86 -23.99 -19.46
N LEU A 223 -41.10 -25.13 -20.13
CA LEU A 223 -40.83 -25.33 -21.55
C LEU A 223 -41.69 -24.42 -22.45
N ASN A 224 -42.94 -24.16 -22.07
CA ASN A 224 -43.83 -23.25 -22.79
C ASN A 224 -43.49 -21.76 -22.55
N SER A 225 -42.76 -21.46 -21.48
CA SER A 225 -42.31 -20.12 -21.11
C SER A 225 -40.87 -19.79 -21.53
N ALA A 226 -40.22 -20.72 -22.23
CA ALA A 226 -38.87 -20.61 -22.79
C ALA A 226 -38.95 -20.06 -24.22
#